data_AF-A0A920P247-F1
#
_entry.id   AF-A0A920P247-F1
#
_cell.length_a   1.000
_cell.length_b   1.000
_cell.length_c   1.000
_cell.angle_alpha   90.00
_cell.angle_beta   90.00
_cell.angle_gamma   90.00
#
_symmetry.space_group_name_H-M   'P 1'
#
loop_
_entity.id
_entity.type
_entity.pdbx_description
1 polymer ?
#
loop_
_entity_poly.entity_id
_entity_poly.type
_entity_poly.pdbx_seq_one_letter_code
_entity_poly.pdbx_strand_id
1 'polypeptide(L)'
;MGDEAFTQELNVLQDPSSDGTMESIRAQLSLHEEIRNDYDAAADAINRIEWLRRQLYDLVDVLQDQGSAADLIESAGNLDDALITIEEDLMQLRTTGTGQDGVRYPAKVLGKLRHLSNSVNSADFSPTDQHGEVHLVLREILMNARAQLDDLVEDGLANFNRILAERGLNPLISED
;
A
#
# COMPACT_ATOMS: atom_id res chain seq x y z
N MET A 1 35.39 -33.94 -18.24
CA MET A 1 35.41 -34.21 -16.78
C MET A 1 34.79 -33.00 -16.12
N GLY A 2 33.50 -33.04 -15.75
CA GLY A 2 32.88 -31.87 -15.11
C GLY A 2 31.35 -31.80 -15.09
N ASP A 3 30.62 -32.90 -15.31
CA ASP A 3 29.16 -32.91 -15.41
C ASP A 3 28.47 -33.84 -14.40
N GLU A 4 29.11 -34.10 -13.26
CA GLU A 4 28.47 -34.86 -12.17
C GLU A 4 27.85 -33.90 -11.15
N ALA A 5 26.52 -33.80 -11.17
CA ALA A 5 25.74 -33.15 -10.13
C ALA A 5 25.24 -34.20 -9.14
N PHE A 6 25.50 -33.98 -7.85
CA PHE A 6 25.02 -34.83 -6.77
C PHE A 6 23.90 -34.13 -6.01
N THR A 7 22.86 -34.88 -5.64
CA THR A 7 21.75 -34.40 -4.81
C THR A 7 21.58 -35.33 -3.62
N GLN A 8 21.22 -34.76 -2.47
CA GLN A 8 20.85 -35.50 -1.26
C GLN A 8 19.64 -34.82 -0.61
N GLU A 9 18.81 -35.62 0.05
CA GLU A 9 17.67 -35.12 0.82
C GLU A 9 18.13 -34.36 2.07
N LEU A 10 17.58 -33.16 2.27
CA LEU A 10 17.78 -32.34 3.47
C LEU A 10 16.54 -32.44 4.35
N ASN A 11 16.68 -33.02 5.55
CA ASN A 11 15.64 -32.99 6.56
C ASN A 11 15.85 -31.80 7.50
N VAL A 12 14.91 -30.86 7.51
CA VAL A 12 14.95 -29.66 8.36
C VAL A 12 14.19 -29.97 9.65
N LEU A 13 14.89 -29.88 10.79
CA LEU A 13 14.33 -30.13 12.11
C LEU A 13 14.08 -28.81 12.85
N GLN A 14 13.15 -28.84 13.81
CA GLN A 14 12.93 -27.73 14.73
C GLN A 14 14.18 -27.50 15.61
N ASP A 15 14.45 -26.23 15.95
CA ASP A 15 15.49 -25.88 16.91
C ASP A 15 15.18 -26.51 18.28
N PRO A 16 16.07 -27.35 18.85
CA PRO A 16 15.86 -28.00 20.14
C PRO A 16 15.87 -27.03 21.33
N SER A 17 16.30 -25.79 21.16
CA SER A 17 16.28 -24.73 22.17
C SER A 17 15.03 -23.85 22.11
N SER A 18 14.16 -24.07 21.12
CA SER A 18 12.88 -23.38 20.99
C SER A 18 11.85 -23.95 21.97
N ASP A 19 11.21 -23.06 22.73
CA ASP A 19 10.07 -23.39 23.58
C ASP A 19 8.75 -23.52 22.77
N GLY A 20 8.79 -23.22 21.48
CA GLY A 20 7.65 -23.32 20.56
C GLY A 20 7.36 -24.75 20.10
N THR A 21 6.25 -24.94 19.39
CA THR A 21 5.93 -26.18 18.68
C THR A 21 5.92 -25.93 17.18
N MET A 22 6.10 -26.98 16.38
CA MET A 22 5.90 -26.86 14.92
C MET A 22 4.49 -26.37 14.53
N GLU A 23 3.49 -26.53 15.40
CA GLU A 23 2.15 -25.97 15.19
C GLU A 23 2.14 -24.46 15.43
N SER A 24 2.75 -24.00 16.52
CA SER A 24 2.83 -22.56 16.83
C SER A 24 3.62 -21.78 15.79
N ILE A 25 4.76 -22.34 15.34
CA ILE A 25 5.60 -21.76 14.29
C ILE A 25 4.81 -21.66 12.97
N ARG A 26 4.01 -22.67 12.62
CA ARG A 26 3.15 -22.61 11.42
C ARG A 26 2.07 -21.55 11.56
N ALA A 27 1.39 -21.47 12.71
CA ALA A 27 0.38 -20.44 12.95
C ALA A 27 0.95 -19.02 12.86
N GLN A 28 2.16 -18.83 13.40
CA GLN A 28 2.90 -17.57 13.29
C GLN A 28 3.23 -17.24 11.83
N LEU A 29 3.78 -18.20 11.07
CA LEU A 29 4.12 -18.00 9.67
C LEU A 29 2.88 -17.63 8.85
N SER A 30 1.76 -18.33 9.04
CA SER A 30 0.51 -18.04 8.34
C SER A 30 0.03 -16.61 8.59
N LEU A 31 0.00 -16.14 9.84
CA LEU A 31 -0.38 -14.75 10.11
C LEU A 31 0.64 -13.76 9.51
N HIS A 32 1.93 -14.08 9.54
CA HIS A 32 2.96 -13.23 8.95
C HIS A 32 2.82 -13.10 7.43
N GLU A 33 2.47 -14.18 6.75
CA GLU A 33 2.16 -14.19 5.30
C GLU A 33 0.94 -13.32 5.00
N GLU A 34 -0.12 -13.41 5.82
CA GLU A 34 -1.30 -12.55 5.66
C GLU A 34 -0.96 -11.05 5.85
N ILE A 35 -0.21 -10.71 6.90
CA ILE A 35 0.23 -9.32 7.14
C ILE A 35 1.10 -8.82 5.98
N ARG A 36 1.98 -9.67 5.44
CA ARG A 36 2.81 -9.33 4.27
C ARG A 36 1.95 -9.05 3.06
N ASN A 37 0.99 -9.91 2.75
CA ASN A 37 0.10 -9.72 1.60
C ASN A 37 -0.71 -8.42 1.72
N ASP A 38 -1.19 -8.09 2.92
CA ASP A 38 -1.89 -6.82 3.16
C ASP A 38 -0.93 -5.62 3.08
N TYR A 39 0.32 -5.76 3.50
CA TYR A 39 1.35 -4.73 3.34
C TYR A 39 1.65 -4.46 1.87
N ASP A 40 1.83 -5.51 1.07
CA ASP A 40 2.08 -5.42 -0.37
C ASP A 40 0.87 -4.77 -1.07
N ALA A 41 -0.35 -5.19 -0.75
CA ALA A 41 -1.58 -4.59 -1.29
C ALA A 41 -1.76 -3.10 -0.93
N ALA A 42 -1.32 -2.69 0.27
CA ALA A 42 -1.31 -1.28 0.66
C ALA A 42 -0.27 -0.47 -0.15
N ALA A 43 0.92 -1.05 -0.35
CA ALA A 43 1.98 -0.42 -1.14
C ALA A 43 1.56 -0.27 -2.61
N ASP A 44 0.92 -1.28 -3.20
CA ASP A 44 0.41 -1.22 -4.58
C ASP A 44 -0.64 -0.11 -4.76
N ALA A 45 -1.58 0.01 -3.81
CA ALA A 45 -2.57 1.10 -3.83
C ALA A 45 -1.92 2.49 -3.73
N ILE A 46 -0.93 2.65 -2.85
CA ILE A 46 -0.16 3.92 -2.73
C ILE A 46 0.57 4.22 -4.05
N ASN A 47 1.27 3.24 -4.62
CA ASN A 47 2.00 3.43 -5.88
C ASN A 47 1.06 3.87 -7.01
N ARG A 48 -0.12 3.25 -7.13
CA ARG A 48 -1.16 3.62 -8.11
C ARG A 48 -1.63 5.07 -7.91
N ILE A 49 -1.86 5.47 -6.66
CA ILE A 49 -2.20 6.86 -6.31
C ILE A 49 -1.07 7.82 -6.72
N GLU A 50 0.17 7.57 -6.30
CA GLU A 50 1.31 8.44 -6.60
C GLU A 50 1.53 8.60 -8.12
N TRP A 51 1.32 7.53 -8.90
CA TRP A 51 1.42 7.56 -10.36
C TRP A 51 0.35 8.45 -11.01
N LEU A 52 -0.90 8.37 -10.54
CA LEU A 52 -1.99 9.24 -10.98
C LEU A 52 -1.72 10.71 -10.61
N ARG A 53 -1.33 10.97 -9.36
CA ARG A 53 -1.01 12.32 -8.88
C ARG A 53 0.13 12.94 -9.66
N ARG A 54 1.17 12.17 -9.99
CA ARG A 54 2.29 12.64 -10.81
C ARG A 54 1.84 13.14 -12.17
N GLN A 55 0.97 12.39 -12.86
CA GLN A 55 0.45 12.80 -14.17
C GLN A 55 -0.48 14.02 -14.06
N LEU A 56 -1.26 14.13 -12.98
CA LEU A 56 -2.09 15.31 -12.72
C LEU A 56 -1.22 16.57 -12.60
N TYR A 57 -0.11 16.49 -11.88
CA TYR A 57 0.83 17.61 -11.76
C TYR A 57 1.45 18.00 -13.10
N ASP A 58 1.91 17.02 -13.89
CA ASP A 58 2.43 17.29 -15.24
C ASP A 58 1.39 17.95 -16.15
N LEU A 59 0.14 17.48 -16.08
CA LEU A 59 -0.95 18.06 -16.84
C LEU A 59 -1.23 19.50 -16.41
N VAL A 60 -1.32 19.76 -15.10
CA VAL A 60 -1.58 21.10 -14.56
C VAL A 60 -0.51 22.09 -15.00
N ASP A 61 0.77 21.71 -14.94
CA ASP A 61 1.88 22.56 -15.39
C ASP A 61 1.73 22.94 -16.87
N VAL A 62 1.43 21.96 -17.74
CA VAL A 62 1.19 22.20 -19.17
C VAL A 62 0.00 23.14 -19.41
N LEU A 63 -1.09 22.96 -18.64
CA LEU A 63 -2.30 23.78 -18.77
C LEU A 63 -2.10 25.22 -18.29
N GLN A 64 -1.30 25.43 -17.25
CA GLN A 64 -0.95 26.76 -16.76
C GLN A 64 -0.12 27.54 -17.80
N ASP A 65 0.84 26.88 -18.43
CA ASP A 65 1.68 27.49 -19.49
C ASP A 65 0.86 27.89 -20.73
N GLN A 66 -0.22 27.17 -21.04
CA GLN A 66 -1.13 27.51 -22.14
C GLN A 66 -2.08 28.67 -21.82
N GLY A 67 -2.23 29.04 -20.54
CA GLY A 67 -3.00 30.22 -20.10
C GLY A 67 -4.52 30.13 -20.25
N SER A 68 -5.08 28.98 -20.64
CA SER A 68 -6.53 28.81 -20.83
C SER A 68 -7.02 27.39 -20.47
N ALA A 69 -7.24 27.12 -19.18
CA ALA A 69 -7.83 25.85 -18.70
C ALA A 69 -8.20 25.87 -17.20
N ALA A 70 -8.66 27.02 -16.67
CA ALA A 70 -8.85 27.20 -15.22
C ALA A 70 -9.77 26.14 -14.60
N ASP A 71 -10.84 25.77 -15.30
CA ASP A 71 -11.79 24.74 -14.88
C ASP A 71 -11.20 23.32 -14.92
N LEU A 72 -10.30 23.04 -15.87
CA LEU A 72 -9.58 21.77 -15.91
C LEU A 72 -8.55 21.65 -14.79
N ILE A 73 -7.86 22.75 -14.47
CA ILE A 73 -6.91 22.82 -13.35
C ILE A 73 -7.65 22.61 -12.03
N GLU A 74 -8.82 23.23 -11.86
CA GLU A 74 -9.67 23.01 -10.68
C GLU A 74 -10.13 21.54 -10.58
N SER A 75 -10.59 20.96 -11.69
CA SER A 75 -10.99 19.55 -11.74
C SER A 75 -9.84 18.59 -11.43
N ALA A 76 -8.62 18.88 -11.92
CA ALA A 76 -7.42 18.12 -11.60
C ALA A 76 -7.07 18.21 -10.11
N GLY A 77 -7.19 19.40 -9.51
CA GLY A 77 -6.99 19.61 -8.07
C GLY A 77 -7.98 18.82 -7.21
N ASN A 78 -9.25 18.80 -7.59
CA ASN A 78 -10.26 18.01 -6.87
C ASN A 78 -9.97 16.50 -6.93
N LEU A 79 -9.46 16.00 -8.06
CA LEU A 79 -9.07 14.61 -8.20
C LEU A 79 -7.80 14.29 -7.38
N ASP A 80 -6.82 15.20 -7.35
CA ASP A 80 -5.62 15.08 -6.52
C ASP A 80 -5.97 15.07 -5.01
N ASP A 81 -6.86 15.94 -4.56
CA ASP A 81 -7.31 15.99 -3.16
C ASP A 81 -8.04 14.71 -2.73
N ALA A 82 -8.84 14.12 -3.63
CA ALA A 82 -9.50 12.84 -3.40
C ALA A 82 -8.47 11.70 -3.28
N LEU A 83 -7.47 11.67 -4.17
CA LEU A 83 -6.36 10.71 -4.12
C LEU A 83 -5.55 10.84 -2.81
N ILE A 84 -5.18 12.07 -2.42
CA ILE A 84 -4.47 12.36 -1.16
C ILE A 84 -5.26 11.87 0.05
N THR A 85 -6.57 12.05 0.04
CA THR A 85 -7.44 11.62 1.16
C THR A 85 -7.36 10.11 1.37
N ILE A 86 -7.40 9.33 0.29
CA ILE A 86 -7.27 7.88 0.33
C ILE A 86 -5.85 7.47 0.74
N GLU A 87 -4.83 8.11 0.18
CA GLU A 87 -3.43 7.83 0.46
C GLU A 87 -3.08 8.06 1.93
N GLU A 88 -3.59 9.12 2.54
CA GLU A 88 -3.36 9.47 3.94
C GLU A 88 -3.98 8.45 4.90
N ASP A 89 -4.96 7.63 4.48
CA ASP A 89 -5.44 6.49 5.28
C ASP A 89 -4.46 5.31 5.27
N LEU A 90 -3.70 5.16 4.19
CA LEU A 90 -2.71 4.09 3.99
C LEU A 90 -1.32 4.44 4.56
N MET A 91 -0.85 5.66 4.32
CA MET A 91 0.48 6.16 4.68
C MET A 91 0.42 7.55 5.34
N GLN A 92 1.37 7.83 6.24
CA GLN A 92 1.49 9.15 6.87
C GLN A 92 2.33 10.10 6.01
N LEU A 93 1.66 10.98 5.24
CA LEU A 93 2.31 11.83 4.24
C LEU A 93 3.18 12.95 4.85
N ARG A 94 3.00 13.26 6.13
CA ARG A 94 3.79 14.30 6.82
C ARG A 94 5.15 13.81 7.33
N THR A 95 5.50 12.55 7.08
CA THR A 95 6.76 11.98 7.53
C THR A 95 7.89 12.45 6.61
N THR A 96 8.74 13.37 7.06
CA THR A 96 9.84 13.90 6.22
C THR A 96 11.14 13.10 6.37
N GLY A 97 11.15 12.09 7.23
CA GLY A 97 12.37 11.35 7.60
C GLY A 97 13.32 12.13 8.50
N THR A 98 12.89 13.29 9.03
CA THR A 98 13.69 14.15 9.91
C THR A 98 12.92 14.50 11.19
N GLY A 99 13.60 15.03 12.20
CA GLY A 99 12.95 15.48 13.43
C GLY A 99 12.32 14.35 14.26
N GLN A 100 11.08 14.55 14.69
CA GLN A 100 10.32 13.66 15.58
C GLN A 100 8.95 13.33 14.98
N ASP A 101 8.87 13.22 13.65
CA ASP A 101 7.58 13.10 12.95
C ASP A 101 6.82 11.82 13.33
N GLY A 102 7.53 10.70 13.51
CA GLY A 102 6.92 9.46 14.00
C GLY A 102 6.39 9.52 15.44
N VAL A 103 6.73 10.57 16.20
CA VAL A 103 6.13 10.88 17.51
C VAL A 103 4.97 11.88 17.37
N ARG A 104 5.09 12.84 16.45
CA ARG A 104 4.10 13.90 16.23
C ARG A 104 2.85 13.41 15.51
N TYR A 105 3.03 12.48 14.57
CA TYR A 105 1.97 12.01 13.69
C TYR A 105 1.82 10.49 13.83
N PRO A 106 0.60 10.00 14.05
CA PRO A 106 0.36 8.57 14.21
C PRO A 106 0.62 7.84 12.90
N ALA A 107 1.20 6.64 13.02
CA ALA A 107 1.33 5.73 11.90
C ALA A 107 -0.05 5.38 11.29
N LYS A 108 -0.08 5.22 9.99
CA LYS A 108 -1.24 4.74 9.21
C LYS A 108 -1.11 3.24 8.92
N VAL A 109 -1.97 2.68 8.06
CA VAL A 109 -2.07 1.23 7.83
C VAL A 109 -0.70 0.59 7.58
N LEU A 110 0.10 1.12 6.65
CA LEU A 110 1.39 0.52 6.28
C LEU A 110 2.37 0.44 7.47
N GLY A 111 2.46 1.53 8.25
CA GLY A 111 3.31 1.59 9.44
C GLY A 111 2.83 0.67 10.57
N LYS A 112 1.50 0.54 10.73
CA LYS A 112 0.89 -0.35 11.73
C LYS A 112 1.06 -1.83 11.35
N LEU A 113 0.89 -2.19 10.08
CA LEU A 113 1.17 -3.54 9.57
C LEU A 113 2.63 -3.93 9.77
N ARG A 114 3.57 -3.01 9.48
CA ARG A 114 5.00 -3.22 9.77
C ARG A 114 5.25 -3.47 11.25
N HIS A 115 4.63 -2.69 12.13
CA HIS A 115 4.76 -2.87 13.57
C HIS A 115 4.17 -4.20 14.06
N LEU A 116 2.99 -4.57 13.56
CA LEU A 116 2.34 -5.84 13.88
C LEU A 116 3.19 -7.04 13.41
N SER A 117 3.72 -6.98 12.18
CA SER A 117 4.64 -7.98 11.62
C SER A 117 5.85 -8.22 12.55
N ASN A 118 6.49 -7.15 13.01
CA ASN A 118 7.60 -7.23 13.96
C ASN A 118 7.19 -7.82 15.32
N SER A 119 5.97 -7.50 15.78
CA SER A 119 5.46 -7.98 17.07
C SER A 119 5.11 -9.47 17.04
N VAL A 120 4.54 -9.94 15.92
CA VAL A 120 4.26 -11.36 15.67
C VAL A 120 5.57 -12.15 15.60
N ASN A 121 6.61 -11.59 14.98
CA ASN A 121 7.91 -12.24 14.77
C ASN A 121 8.86 -12.18 16.00
N SER A 122 8.33 -12.04 17.21
CA SER A 122 9.16 -11.81 18.41
C SER A 122 9.63 -13.10 19.11
N ALA A 123 8.98 -14.24 18.88
CA ALA A 123 9.31 -15.54 19.47
C ALA A 123 8.63 -16.69 18.71
N ASP A 124 9.02 -17.95 18.94
CA ASP A 124 8.47 -19.13 18.25
C ASP A 124 7.08 -19.59 18.77
N PHE A 125 6.29 -18.66 19.33
CA PHE A 125 4.97 -18.92 19.88
C PHE A 125 3.85 -18.56 18.89
N SER A 126 2.66 -19.09 19.15
CA SER A 126 1.47 -18.75 18.36
C SER A 126 1.16 -17.26 18.52
N PRO A 127 0.65 -16.59 17.48
CA PRO A 127 0.12 -15.25 17.63
C PRO A 127 -0.93 -15.18 18.74
N THR A 128 -0.97 -14.07 19.45
CA THR A 128 -2.02 -13.80 20.43
C THR A 128 -3.33 -13.48 19.72
N ASP A 129 -4.46 -13.62 20.43
CA ASP A 129 -5.76 -13.19 19.91
C ASP A 129 -5.74 -11.72 19.49
N GLN A 130 -5.03 -10.87 20.25
CA GLN A 130 -4.89 -9.44 19.94
C GLN A 130 -4.12 -9.20 18.65
N HIS A 131 -3.12 -10.03 18.29
CA HIS A 131 -2.45 -9.91 17.00
C HIS A 131 -3.44 -10.11 15.85
N GLY A 132 -4.32 -11.12 15.95
CA GLY A 132 -5.36 -11.38 14.96
C GLY A 132 -6.43 -10.28 14.90
N GLU A 133 -6.91 -9.82 16.06
CA GLU A 133 -7.91 -8.74 16.12
C GLU A 133 -7.39 -7.44 15.52
N VAL A 134 -6.14 -7.05 15.81
CA VAL A 134 -5.52 -5.86 15.22
C VAL A 134 -5.33 -6.04 13.71
N HIS A 135 -4.91 -7.22 13.25
CA HIS A 135 -4.78 -7.51 11.82
C HIS A 135 -6.11 -7.30 11.08
N LEU A 136 -7.22 -7.83 11.61
CA LEU A 136 -8.55 -7.67 11.02
C LEU A 136 -8.98 -6.20 10.91
N VAL A 137 -8.74 -5.39 11.95
CA VAL A 137 -9.04 -3.94 11.92
C VAL A 137 -8.21 -3.22 10.85
N LEU A 138 -6.91 -3.53 10.75
CA LEU A 138 -6.05 -2.91 9.73
C LEU A 138 -6.46 -3.32 8.31
N ARG A 139 -6.84 -4.59 8.14
CA ARG A 139 -7.31 -5.12 6.87
C ARG A 139 -8.62 -4.48 6.43
N GLU A 140 -9.55 -4.24 7.36
CA GLU A 140 -10.80 -3.53 7.06
C GLU A 140 -10.53 -2.11 6.53
N ILE A 141 -9.64 -1.35 7.19
CA ILE A 141 -9.26 -0.01 6.73
C ILE A 141 -8.61 -0.07 5.34
N LEU A 142 -7.72 -1.03 5.11
CA LEU A 142 -7.07 -1.24 3.81
C LEU A 142 -8.10 -1.54 2.70
N MET A 143 -9.01 -2.49 2.93
CA MET A 143 -10.02 -2.86 1.94
C MET A 143 -10.95 -1.69 1.62
N ASN A 144 -11.31 -0.87 2.63
CA ASN A 144 -12.11 0.33 2.41
C ASN A 144 -11.37 1.37 1.56
N ALA A 145 -10.09 1.62 1.83
CA ALA A 145 -9.28 2.54 1.03
C ALA A 145 -9.10 2.04 -0.42
N ARG A 146 -8.90 0.74 -0.62
CA ARG A 146 -8.83 0.13 -1.96
C ARG A 146 -10.15 0.28 -2.72
N ALA A 147 -11.29 -0.01 -2.07
CA ALA A 147 -12.59 0.19 -2.68
C ALA A 147 -12.83 1.66 -3.08
N GLN A 148 -12.47 2.62 -2.21
CA GLN A 148 -12.55 4.04 -2.54
C GLN A 148 -11.66 4.43 -3.72
N LEU A 149 -10.45 3.84 -3.82
CA LEU A 149 -9.56 4.08 -4.95
C LEU A 149 -10.14 3.50 -6.25
N ASP A 150 -10.69 2.29 -6.20
CA ASP A 150 -11.32 1.65 -7.35
C ASP A 150 -12.52 2.48 -7.83
N ASP A 151 -13.42 2.89 -6.93
CA ASP A 151 -14.55 3.78 -7.25
C ASP A 151 -14.07 5.11 -7.87
N LEU A 152 -13.02 5.71 -7.29
CA LEU A 152 -12.46 6.97 -7.79
C LEU A 152 -11.86 6.81 -9.19
N VAL A 153 -11.27 5.66 -9.50
CA VAL A 153 -10.72 5.38 -10.83
C VAL A 153 -11.84 5.05 -11.83
N GLU A 154 -12.80 4.23 -11.46
CA GLU A 154 -13.91 3.83 -12.35
C GLU A 154 -14.79 5.02 -12.74
N ASP A 155 -15.09 5.91 -11.79
CA ASP A 155 -15.99 7.04 -12.03
C ASP A 155 -15.23 8.37 -12.20
N GLY A 156 -14.43 8.74 -11.21
CA GLY A 156 -13.77 10.04 -11.14
C GLY A 156 -12.74 10.25 -12.25
N LEU A 157 -11.78 9.33 -12.36
CA LEU A 157 -10.75 9.36 -13.39
C LEU A 157 -11.35 9.18 -14.79
N ALA A 158 -12.31 8.26 -14.96
CA ALA A 158 -12.98 8.06 -16.25
C ALA A 158 -13.71 9.33 -16.71
N ASN A 159 -14.43 10.00 -15.81
CA ASN A 159 -15.08 11.28 -16.12
C ASN A 159 -14.07 12.37 -16.45
N PHE A 160 -12.97 12.46 -15.70
CA PHE A 160 -11.88 13.40 -15.98
C PHE A 160 -11.27 13.15 -17.37
N ASN A 161 -10.98 11.89 -17.70
CA ASN A 161 -10.45 11.49 -19.00
C ASN A 161 -11.40 11.80 -20.17
N ARG A 162 -12.72 11.72 -19.96
CA ARG A 162 -13.71 12.16 -20.96
C ARG A 162 -13.60 13.67 -21.22
N ILE A 163 -13.45 14.47 -20.17
CA ILE A 163 -13.25 15.94 -20.30
C ILE A 163 -11.95 16.25 -21.04
N LEU A 164 -10.87 15.51 -20.77
CA LEU A 164 -9.61 15.65 -21.50
C LEU A 164 -9.79 15.35 -22.99
N ALA A 165 -10.48 14.27 -23.32
CA ALA A 165 -10.74 13.89 -24.71
C ALA A 165 -11.58 14.93 -25.47
N GLU A 166 -12.59 15.53 -24.82
CA GLU A 166 -13.39 16.62 -25.38
C GLU A 166 -12.55 17.87 -25.72
N ARG A 167 -11.38 18.01 -25.09
CA ARG A 167 -10.40 19.08 -25.35
C ARG A 167 -9.22 18.66 -26.23
N GLY A 168 -9.23 17.43 -26.75
CA GLY A 168 -8.14 16.89 -27.56
C GLY A 168 -6.84 16.62 -26.79
N LEU A 169 -6.94 16.43 -25.47
CA LEU A 169 -5.82 16.08 -24.59
C LEU A 169 -5.76 14.56 -24.38
N ASN A 170 -4.56 14.06 -24.07
CA ASN A 170 -4.36 12.65 -23.77
C ASN A 170 -4.98 12.29 -22.41
N PRO A 171 -5.57 11.09 -22.25
CA PRO A 171 -6.07 10.63 -20.97
C PRO A 171 -4.92 10.34 -20.00
N LEU A 172 -5.22 10.44 -18.71
CA LEU A 172 -4.40 9.86 -17.66
C LEU A 172 -4.55 8.33 -17.67
N ILE A 173 -3.45 7.65 -17.37
CA ILE A 173 -3.41 6.18 -17.32
C ILE A 173 -3.43 5.74 -15.85
N SER A 174 -4.07 4.61 -15.56
CA SER A 174 -3.88 3.87 -14.32
C SER A 174 -3.38 2.50 -14.73
N GLU A 175 -2.32 2.00 -14.10
CA GLU A 175 -2.02 0.57 -14.20
C GLU A 175 -3.02 -0.22 -13.34
N ASP A 176 -3.23 -1.49 -13.71
CA ASP A 176 -4.04 -2.48 -12.97
C ASP A 176 -3.22 -3.14 -11.86
#